data_AF-A0AAD9FFU2-F1
#
_entry.id   AF-A0AAD9FFU2-F1
#
_cell.length_a   1.000
_cell.length_b   1.000
_cell.length_c   1.000
_cell.angle_alpha   90.00
_cell.angle_beta   90.00
_cell.angle_gamma   90.00
#
_symmetry.space_group_name_H-M   'P 1'
#
loop_
_entity.id
_entity.type
_entity.pdbx_description
1 polymer ?
#
loop_
_entity_poly.entity_id
_entity_poly.type
_entity_poly.pdbx_seq_one_letter_code
_entity_poly.pdbx_strand_id
1 'polypeptide(L)'
;MGAVLGAFSLASCLPCLCSSATCLLCSCCPSTRNSTVTRIIYAFILLLGTIVTCIMLSPGVDQQLKRIPGFCEDGAGSSIPGMQADVNCEMFVGYKAVYRICFGMSMWFLGFSILMINIKNSRDPRAAIHNGFWFFKFAALVAVTVGAFYIPDGPFTYTWFVVGSGGAFCFILIQLVLLVDFAHSWNESWLEKMETGSSRCWYAALLVVTLINYIMSFTAVVLFFIFYTKPDGCSINKFFISFNILICLVASFLSVLPKVQESQTRSGLLQSSIITLYTMYLTCSAMSNEPDRECNPSLLSLFQQIAVPTLAPLEMENQTAVLILGPDTEEPVLTSPYLPWWDAQSIVGLAIFVLCILYS
;
A
#
# COMPACT_ATOMS: atom_id res chain seq x y z
N MET A 1 44.11 -6.17 1.59
CA MET A 1 44.01 -4.73 1.27
C MET A 1 42.92 -4.43 0.22
N GLY A 2 41.84 -5.21 0.16
CA GLY A 2 40.76 -5.06 -0.84
C GLY A 2 39.62 -4.12 -0.45
N ALA A 3 39.55 -3.69 0.81
CA ALA A 3 38.49 -2.79 1.29
C ALA A 3 38.74 -1.31 0.95
N VAL A 4 39.99 -0.92 0.65
CA VAL A 4 40.34 0.47 0.34
C VAL A 4 40.10 0.80 -1.14
N LEU A 5 40.21 -0.17 -2.04
CA LEU A 5 39.99 0.05 -3.49
C LEU A 5 38.51 0.10 -3.88
N GLY A 6 37.60 -0.49 -3.09
CA GLY A 6 36.15 -0.37 -3.29
C GLY A 6 35.60 1.03 -2.95
N ALA A 7 36.21 1.72 -1.97
CA ALA A 7 35.82 3.06 -1.58
C ALA A 7 36.18 4.13 -2.63
N PHE A 8 37.27 3.93 -3.39
CA PHE A 8 37.66 4.84 -4.48
C PHE A 8 36.79 4.70 -5.73
N SER A 9 36.09 3.58 -5.93
CA SER A 9 35.19 3.38 -7.08
C SER A 9 33.84 4.09 -6.92
N LEU A 10 33.34 4.21 -5.68
CA LEU A 10 32.19 5.06 -5.36
C LEU A 10 32.55 6.56 -5.43
N ALA A 11 33.81 6.91 -5.13
CA ALA A 11 34.28 8.28 -5.20
C ALA A 11 34.40 8.82 -6.64
N SER A 12 34.70 7.96 -7.63
CA SER A 12 34.73 8.33 -9.04
C SER A 12 33.37 8.65 -9.66
N CYS A 13 32.26 8.27 -9.01
CA CYS A 13 30.90 8.59 -9.45
C CYS A 13 30.29 9.82 -8.76
N LEU A 14 30.91 10.32 -7.68
CA LEU A 14 30.46 11.53 -6.97
C LEU A 14 30.45 12.80 -7.86
N PRO A 15 31.40 13.02 -8.79
CA PRO A 15 31.34 14.17 -9.70
C PRO A 15 30.14 14.13 -10.66
N CYS A 16 29.64 12.93 -11.00
CA CYS A 16 28.50 12.74 -11.89
C CYS A 16 27.16 13.06 -11.22
N LEU A 17 27.08 13.00 -9.89
CA LEU A 17 25.87 13.30 -9.11
C LEU A 17 25.74 14.80 -8.77
N CYS A 18 26.85 15.54 -8.80
CA CYS A 18 26.93 16.94 -8.37
C CYS A 18 26.97 17.97 -9.51
N SER A 19 27.12 17.58 -10.78
CA SER A 19 27.29 18.53 -11.89
C SER A 19 26.05 18.69 -12.78
N SER A 20 25.86 19.93 -13.23
CA SER A 20 24.89 20.35 -14.26
C SER A 20 25.32 19.98 -15.68
N ALA A 21 26.57 19.56 -15.85
CA ALA A 21 27.10 19.11 -17.12
C ALA A 21 26.60 17.70 -17.41
N THR A 22 25.91 17.56 -18.54
CA THR A 22 25.67 16.28 -19.20
C THR A 22 26.93 15.42 -19.16
N CYS A 23 26.78 14.15 -18.78
CA CYS A 23 27.82 13.13 -18.80
C CYS A 23 28.27 12.77 -20.23
N LEU A 24 28.60 13.76 -21.07
CA LEU A 24 29.11 13.58 -22.43
C LEU A 24 30.60 13.20 -22.46
N LEU A 25 31.32 13.36 -21.34
CA LEU A 25 32.77 13.12 -21.24
C LEU A 25 33.15 11.88 -20.43
N CYS A 26 32.18 11.13 -19.90
CA CYS A 26 32.47 9.85 -19.22
C CYS A 26 32.20 8.70 -20.19
N SER A 27 33.27 8.03 -20.63
CA SER A 27 33.22 6.87 -21.54
C SER A 27 32.47 5.65 -20.96
N CYS A 28 31.96 5.75 -19.72
CA CYS A 28 31.24 4.70 -19.00
C CYS A 28 29.71 4.81 -19.04
N CYS A 29 29.12 5.82 -19.70
CA CYS A 29 27.67 5.91 -19.86
C CYS A 29 27.25 5.74 -21.33
N PRO A 30 26.64 4.60 -21.72
CA PRO A 30 25.99 4.49 -23.02
C PRO A 30 24.88 5.55 -23.13
N SER A 31 24.62 6.02 -24.34
CA SER A 31 23.57 7.00 -24.68
C SER A 31 22.16 6.49 -24.34
N THR A 32 21.82 6.42 -23.05
CA THR A 32 20.45 6.23 -22.58
C THR A 32 19.71 7.57 -22.64
N ARG A 33 18.43 7.55 -23.03
CA ARG A 33 17.59 8.75 -23.03
C ARG A 33 17.51 9.29 -21.59
N ASN A 34 18.13 10.44 -21.34
CA ASN A 34 18.13 11.13 -20.04
C ASN A 34 16.74 11.20 -19.38
N SER A 35 15.67 11.28 -20.17
CA SER A 35 14.28 11.31 -19.68
C SER A 35 13.82 9.98 -19.06
N THR A 36 14.19 8.83 -19.63
CA THR A 36 13.83 7.51 -19.08
C THR A 36 14.56 7.27 -17.75
N VAL A 37 15.85 7.62 -17.70
CA VAL A 37 16.66 7.51 -16.48
C VAL A 37 16.07 8.39 -15.37
N THR A 38 15.65 9.61 -15.69
CA THR A 38 15.03 10.54 -14.74
C THR A 38 13.74 9.97 -14.15
N ARG A 39 12.89 9.32 -14.97
CA ARG A 39 11.67 8.64 -14.49
C ARG A 39 12.00 7.52 -13.50
N ILE A 40 12.98 6.67 -13.84
CA ILE A 40 13.42 5.56 -12.97
C ILE A 40 13.95 6.10 -11.64
N ILE A 41 14.73 7.19 -11.66
CA ILE A 41 15.25 7.79 -10.41
C ILE A 41 14.10 8.34 -9.56
N TYR A 42 13.11 9.03 -10.13
CA TYR A 42 11.95 9.51 -9.36
C TYR A 42 11.10 8.35 -8.79
N ALA A 43 10.92 7.27 -9.55
CA ALA A 43 10.27 6.06 -9.05
C ALA A 43 11.06 5.45 -7.88
N PHE A 44 12.39 5.36 -8.00
CA PHE A 44 13.25 4.89 -6.93
C PHE A 44 13.19 5.79 -5.68
N ILE A 45 13.15 7.11 -5.84
CA ILE A 45 12.96 8.06 -4.73
C ILE A 45 11.64 7.79 -4.01
N LEU A 46 10.55 7.59 -4.75
CA LEU A 46 9.24 7.28 -4.17
C LEU A 46 9.30 5.95 -3.39
N LEU A 47 9.87 4.90 -3.98
CA LEU A 47 10.03 3.59 -3.33
C LEU A 47 10.90 3.66 -2.08
N LEU A 48 12.01 4.39 -2.12
CA LEU A 48 12.87 4.62 -0.95
C LEU A 48 12.08 5.34 0.16
N GLY A 49 11.29 6.36 -0.20
CA GLY A 49 10.39 7.03 0.74
C GLY A 49 9.40 6.06 1.37
N THR A 50 8.78 5.19 0.58
CA THR A 50 7.88 4.13 1.07
C THR A 50 8.60 3.18 2.04
N ILE A 51 9.81 2.71 1.70
CA ILE A 51 10.61 1.86 2.60
C ILE A 51 10.88 2.56 3.93
N VAL A 52 11.27 3.84 3.91
CA VAL A 52 11.47 4.62 5.13
C VAL A 52 10.18 4.72 5.94
N THR A 53 9.03 4.96 5.31
CA THR A 53 7.74 4.97 6.03
C THR A 53 7.38 3.62 6.66
N CYS A 54 7.68 2.51 5.98
CA CYS A 54 7.49 1.16 6.53
C CYS A 54 8.40 0.89 7.73
N ILE A 55 9.63 1.40 7.71
CA ILE A 55 10.58 1.32 8.84
C ILE A 55 10.07 2.14 10.02
N MET A 56 9.51 3.33 9.78
CA MET A 56 8.94 4.18 10.85
C MET A 56 7.71 3.56 11.53
N LEU A 57 7.03 2.61 10.87
CA LEU A 57 5.93 1.85 11.46
C LEU A 57 6.43 0.66 12.31
N SER A 58 7.74 0.38 12.31
CA SER A 58 8.31 -0.74 13.06
C SER A 58 8.40 -0.44 14.56
N PRO A 59 8.03 -1.40 15.44
CA PRO A 59 8.03 -1.21 16.89
C PRO A 59 9.41 -0.88 17.47
N GLY A 60 10.50 -1.21 16.75
CA GLY A 60 11.86 -0.86 17.17
C GLY A 60 12.21 0.62 17.03
N VAL A 61 11.55 1.34 16.11
CA VAL A 61 11.80 2.77 15.86
C VAL A 61 10.91 3.65 16.73
N ASP A 62 9.74 3.17 17.11
CA ASP A 62 8.80 3.87 18.00
C ASP A 62 9.47 4.30 19.32
N GLN A 63 10.33 3.45 19.89
CA GLN A 63 11.06 3.77 21.12
C GLN A 63 12.03 4.96 20.97
N GLN A 64 12.58 5.17 19.78
CA GLN A 64 13.46 6.30 19.48
C GLN A 64 12.65 7.56 19.15
N LEU A 65 11.53 7.41 18.45
CA LEU A 65 10.60 8.50 18.12
C LEU A 65 9.96 9.11 19.37
N LYS A 66 9.70 8.31 20.41
CA LYS A 66 9.22 8.79 21.73
C LYS A 66 10.14 9.81 22.40
N ARG A 67 11.44 9.86 22.04
CA ARG A 67 12.42 10.80 22.61
C ARG A 67 12.42 12.17 21.93
N ILE A 68 11.67 12.35 20.84
CA ILE A 68 11.64 13.61 20.09
C ILE A 68 10.60 14.54 20.72
N PRO A 69 10.99 15.74 21.18
CA PRO A 69 10.06 16.70 21.78
C PRO A 69 9.01 17.14 20.76
N GLY A 70 7.74 17.17 21.16
CA GLY A 70 6.59 17.53 20.31
C GLY A 70 5.76 16.38 19.73
N PHE A 71 6.15 15.11 19.87
CA PHE A 71 5.31 13.96 19.45
C PHE A 71 4.34 13.48 20.54
N CYS A 72 4.74 13.60 21.82
CA CYS A 72 3.92 13.25 23.00
C CYS A 72 3.83 14.38 24.05
N GLU A 73 4.45 15.53 23.79
CA GLU A 73 4.67 16.55 24.83
C GLU A 73 3.48 17.49 25.06
N ASP A 74 2.48 17.46 24.17
CA ASP A 74 1.24 18.24 24.34
C ASP A 74 0.29 17.66 25.41
N GLY A 75 0.65 16.54 26.05
CA GLY A 75 -0.07 15.97 27.20
C GLY A 75 0.44 16.44 28.57
N ALA A 76 1.62 17.08 28.64
CA ALA A 76 2.23 17.48 29.91
C ALA A 76 1.72 18.83 30.46
N GLY A 77 0.86 19.53 29.72
CA GLY A 77 0.27 20.81 30.11
C GLY A 77 -1.20 20.77 30.53
N SER A 78 -1.92 19.69 30.27
CA SER A 78 -3.30 19.53 30.77
C SER A 78 -3.28 18.74 32.07
N SER A 79 -3.12 19.46 33.18
CA SER A 79 -3.40 18.97 34.52
C SER A 79 -4.87 18.55 34.65
N ILE A 80 -5.20 17.33 34.21
CA ILE A 80 -6.39 16.59 34.61
C ILE A 80 -5.92 15.21 35.11
N PRO A 81 -6.13 14.88 36.39
CA PRO A 81 -5.67 13.62 36.96
C PRO A 81 -6.62 12.48 36.54
N GLY A 82 -6.09 11.48 35.83
CA GLY A 82 -6.82 10.23 35.54
C GLY A 82 -6.58 9.69 34.13
N MET A 83 -5.66 8.72 34.01
CA MET A 83 -5.58 7.65 33.01
C MET A 83 -6.42 7.80 31.71
N GLN A 84 -5.82 8.29 30.60
CA GLN A 84 -6.18 7.84 29.23
C GLN A 84 -5.28 8.45 28.12
N ALA A 85 -4.55 9.54 28.38
CA ALA A 85 -3.82 10.28 27.34
C ALA A 85 -2.48 9.63 26.95
N ASP A 86 -1.78 8.99 27.89
CA ASP A 86 -0.44 8.42 27.69
C ASP A 86 -0.47 7.18 26.77
N VAL A 87 -1.47 6.31 26.95
CA VAL A 87 -1.66 5.08 26.15
C VAL A 87 -1.98 5.37 24.67
N ASN A 88 -2.64 6.51 24.40
CA ASN A 88 -2.95 6.93 23.04
C ASN A 88 -1.74 7.56 22.32
N CYS A 89 -0.77 8.15 23.05
CA CYS A 89 0.40 8.64 22.35
C CYS A 89 1.23 7.48 21.80
N GLU A 90 1.48 6.46 22.63
CA GLU A 90 2.37 5.35 22.29
C GLU A 90 1.91 4.54 21.07
N MET A 91 0.59 4.36 20.89
CA MET A 91 0.03 3.59 19.77
C MET A 91 0.05 4.33 18.43
N PHE A 92 0.07 5.68 18.45
CA PHE A 92 -0.06 6.50 17.24
C PHE A 92 1.23 7.20 16.79
N VAL A 93 2.34 7.06 17.52
CA VAL A 93 3.64 7.71 17.18
C VAL A 93 4.09 7.35 15.76
N GLY A 94 4.10 6.06 15.41
CA GLY A 94 4.52 5.59 14.08
C GLY A 94 3.64 6.16 12.96
N TYR A 95 2.31 6.17 13.13
CA TYR A 95 1.38 6.75 12.15
C TYR A 95 1.58 8.26 11.97
N LYS A 96 1.80 9.01 13.06
CA LYS A 96 2.13 10.43 12.99
C LYS A 96 3.44 10.69 12.23
N ALA A 97 4.47 9.87 12.46
CA ALA A 97 5.74 9.97 11.75
C ALA A 97 5.56 9.69 10.25
N VAL A 98 4.78 8.67 9.88
CA VAL A 98 4.44 8.35 8.49
C VAL A 98 3.75 9.55 7.81
N TYR A 99 2.77 10.18 8.45
CA TYR A 99 2.09 11.35 7.87
C TYR A 99 3.05 12.51 7.56
N ARG A 100 4.02 12.79 8.45
CA ARG A 100 5.03 13.84 8.25
C ARG A 100 5.97 13.52 7.09
N ILE A 101 6.43 12.27 6.97
CA ILE A 101 7.28 11.85 5.85
C ILE A 101 6.51 11.92 4.53
N CYS A 102 5.29 11.39 4.50
CA CYS A 102 4.42 11.45 3.33
C CYS A 102 4.08 12.90 2.94
N PHE A 103 3.92 13.80 3.91
CA PHE A 103 3.76 15.23 3.66
C PHE A 103 4.99 15.82 2.96
N GLY A 104 6.20 15.59 3.48
CA GLY A 104 7.43 16.08 2.87
C GLY A 104 7.62 15.57 1.43
N MET A 105 7.40 14.27 1.21
CA MET A 105 7.43 13.65 -0.11
C MET A 105 6.38 14.25 -1.06
N SER A 106 5.14 14.43 -0.59
CA SER A 106 4.06 15.01 -1.39
C SER A 106 4.35 16.45 -1.79
N MET A 107 4.81 17.29 -0.85
CA MET A 107 5.20 18.68 -1.14
C MET A 107 6.35 18.76 -2.14
N TRP A 108 7.32 17.84 -2.06
CA TRP A 108 8.41 17.75 -3.02
C TRP A 108 7.90 17.45 -4.44
N PHE A 109 7.12 16.38 -4.61
CA PHE A 109 6.59 16.00 -5.92
C PHE A 109 5.61 17.05 -6.47
N LEU A 110 4.79 17.65 -5.61
CA LEU A 110 3.88 18.73 -5.99
C LEU A 110 4.64 19.99 -6.44
N GLY A 111 5.69 20.38 -5.71
CA GLY A 111 6.55 21.50 -6.09
C GLY A 111 7.21 21.29 -7.45
N PHE A 112 7.71 20.07 -7.72
CA PHE A 112 8.25 19.72 -9.03
C PHE A 112 7.17 19.68 -10.12
N SER A 113 5.97 19.18 -9.81
CA SER A 113 4.84 19.20 -10.75
C SER A 113 4.51 20.63 -11.19
N ILE A 114 4.41 21.56 -10.23
CA ILE A 114 4.15 22.99 -10.49
C ILE A 114 5.28 23.61 -11.31
N LEU A 115 6.55 23.31 -10.98
CA LEU A 115 7.71 23.84 -11.71
C LEU A 115 7.74 23.40 -13.19
N MET A 116 7.20 22.21 -13.48
CA MET A 116 7.16 21.64 -14.83
C MET A 116 5.90 21.99 -15.64
N ILE A 117 5.01 22.85 -15.14
CA ILE A 117 3.82 23.28 -15.87
C ILE A 117 4.23 24.02 -17.16
N ASN A 118 3.62 23.62 -18.27
CA ASN A 118 3.75 24.24 -19.59
C ASN A 118 5.19 24.27 -20.14
N ILE A 119 5.98 23.23 -19.87
CA ILE A 119 7.24 22.99 -20.58
C ILE A 119 6.93 22.31 -21.92
N LYS A 120 7.25 23.00 -23.02
CA LYS A 120 7.01 22.50 -24.38
C LYS A 120 8.25 21.91 -25.04
N ASN A 121 9.43 22.38 -24.64
CA ASN A 121 10.71 22.03 -25.26
C ASN A 121 11.74 21.62 -24.21
N SER A 122 12.58 20.63 -24.56
CA SER A 122 13.67 20.14 -23.68
C SER A 122 14.83 21.13 -23.52
N ARG A 123 14.81 22.28 -24.22
CA ARG A 123 15.82 23.34 -24.11
C ARG A 123 15.52 24.34 -22.99
N ASP A 124 14.34 24.27 -22.39
CA ASP A 124 14.00 25.14 -21.26
C ASP A 124 14.98 24.87 -20.09
N PRO A 125 15.48 25.89 -19.38
CA PRO A 125 16.38 25.71 -18.25
C PRO A 125 15.74 24.85 -17.13
N ARG A 126 14.40 24.90 -17.02
CA ARG A 126 13.60 24.06 -16.12
C ARG A 126 13.71 22.56 -16.45
N ALA A 127 13.84 22.20 -17.72
CA ALA A 127 14.07 20.82 -18.14
C ALA A 127 15.48 20.33 -17.78
N ALA A 128 16.48 21.22 -17.78
CA ALA A 128 17.81 20.90 -17.28
C ALA A 128 17.79 20.63 -15.77
N ILE A 129 17.02 21.43 -15.01
CA ILE A 129 16.79 21.18 -13.58
C ILE A 129 16.06 19.85 -13.39
N HIS A 130 15.05 19.50 -14.18
CA HIS A 130 14.32 18.23 -14.06
C HIS A 130 15.21 17.00 -14.24
N ASN A 131 16.08 17.00 -15.24
CA ASN A 131 16.90 15.83 -15.59
C ASN A 131 18.25 15.78 -14.86
N GLY A 132 18.68 16.88 -14.23
CA GLY A 132 19.99 17.01 -13.57
C GLY A 132 19.93 17.37 -12.09
N PHE A 133 21.08 17.82 -11.55
CA PHE A 133 21.24 18.32 -10.18
C PHE A 133 20.72 17.37 -9.07
N TRP A 134 20.98 16.07 -9.21
CA TRP A 134 20.44 15.06 -8.29
C TRP A 134 20.90 15.26 -6.85
N PHE A 135 22.19 15.55 -6.61
CA PHE A 135 22.68 15.78 -5.25
C PHE A 135 21.91 16.88 -4.50
N PHE A 136 21.77 18.06 -5.11
CA PHE A 136 21.03 19.17 -4.51
C PHE A 136 19.55 18.85 -4.32
N LYS A 137 18.95 18.08 -5.25
CA LYS A 137 17.57 17.63 -5.12
C LYS A 137 17.37 16.68 -3.94
N PHE A 138 18.23 15.69 -3.79
CA PHE A 138 18.18 14.76 -2.66
C PHE A 138 18.35 15.50 -1.33
N ALA A 139 19.31 16.44 -1.25
CA ALA A 139 19.49 17.27 -0.06
C ALA A 139 18.24 18.11 0.24
N ALA A 140 17.64 18.75 -0.77
CA ALA A 140 16.43 19.53 -0.62
C ALA A 140 15.22 18.67 -0.20
N LEU A 141 15.07 17.48 -0.78
CA LEU A 141 14.03 16.51 -0.40
C LEU A 141 14.16 16.12 1.08
N VAL A 142 15.36 15.72 1.51
CA VAL A 142 15.63 15.37 2.91
C VAL A 142 15.34 16.56 3.83
N ALA A 143 15.76 17.78 3.44
CA ALA A 143 15.50 18.99 4.22
C ALA A 143 14.00 19.29 4.37
N VAL A 144 13.20 19.16 3.31
CA VAL A 144 11.73 19.33 3.37
C VAL A 144 11.10 18.26 4.26
N THR A 145 11.52 17.00 4.13
CA THR A 145 11.01 15.90 4.94
C THR A 145 11.37 16.06 6.43
N VAL A 146 12.60 16.45 6.75
CA VAL A 146 13.02 16.75 8.14
C VAL A 146 12.29 17.99 8.67
N GLY A 147 12.09 19.01 7.83
CA GLY A 147 11.30 20.20 8.14
C GLY A 147 9.87 19.86 8.58
N ALA A 148 9.26 18.83 7.98
CA ALA A 148 7.91 18.38 8.35
C ALA A 148 7.80 17.84 9.79
N PHE A 149 8.90 17.39 10.40
CA PHE A 149 8.90 16.95 11.80
C PHE A 149 8.76 18.09 12.81
N TYR A 150 9.07 19.33 12.41
CA TYR A 150 8.91 20.51 13.27
C TYR A 150 7.47 21.05 13.27
N ILE A 151 6.54 20.45 12.51
CA ILE A 151 5.14 20.86 12.47
C ILE A 151 4.42 20.30 13.71
N PRO A 152 3.80 21.14 14.57
CA PRO A 152 3.07 20.68 15.75
C PRO A 152 1.81 19.90 15.37
N ASP A 153 1.38 18.96 16.23
CA ASP A 153 0.38 17.93 15.91
C ASP A 153 -1.02 18.49 15.58
N GLY A 154 -1.41 19.59 16.24
CA GLY A 154 -2.73 20.27 16.22
C GLY A 154 -3.75 19.83 15.13
N PRO A 155 -4.13 20.71 14.17
CA PRO A 155 -5.06 20.34 13.09
C PRO A 155 -4.37 19.59 11.93
N PHE A 156 -3.05 19.38 11.99
CA PHE A 156 -2.25 18.86 10.90
C PHE A 156 -2.65 17.44 10.52
N THR A 157 -2.74 16.55 11.51
CA THR A 157 -3.04 15.12 11.27
C THR A 157 -4.41 14.93 10.63
N TYR A 158 -5.44 15.61 11.14
CA TYR A 158 -6.80 15.52 10.59
C TYR A 158 -6.89 16.10 9.17
N THR A 159 -6.29 17.27 8.93
CA THR A 159 -6.27 17.90 7.61
C THR A 159 -5.58 17.00 6.59
N TRP A 160 -4.43 16.43 6.96
CA TRP A 160 -3.66 15.58 6.09
C TRP A 160 -4.29 14.19 5.87
N PHE A 161 -5.05 13.68 6.84
CA PHE A 161 -5.91 12.51 6.63
C PHE A 161 -6.97 12.76 5.55
N VAL A 162 -7.64 13.92 5.54
CA VAL A 162 -8.64 14.27 4.52
C VAL A 162 -7.99 14.42 3.14
N VAL A 163 -6.90 15.18 3.06
CA VAL A 163 -6.15 15.36 1.79
C VAL A 163 -5.60 14.02 1.29
N GLY A 164 -5.03 13.21 2.17
CA GLY A 164 -4.50 11.88 1.87
C GLY A 164 -5.58 10.91 1.39
N SER A 165 -6.77 10.94 1.99
CA SER A 165 -7.91 10.13 1.56
C SER A 165 -8.37 10.51 0.15
N GLY A 166 -8.45 11.81 -0.16
CA GLY A 166 -8.74 12.28 -1.52
C GLY A 166 -7.65 11.88 -2.53
N GLY A 167 -6.38 11.97 -2.14
CA GLY A 167 -5.25 11.51 -2.96
C GLY A 167 -5.27 10.00 -3.19
N ALA A 168 -5.58 9.20 -2.18
CA ALA A 168 -5.69 7.75 -2.27
C ALA A 168 -6.82 7.32 -3.22
N PHE A 169 -7.97 8.00 -3.17
CA PHE A 169 -9.06 7.77 -4.13
C PHE A 169 -8.59 7.99 -5.58
N CYS A 170 -7.95 9.13 -5.87
CA CYS A 170 -7.39 9.40 -7.20
C CYS A 170 -6.33 8.37 -7.60
N PHE A 171 -5.47 7.97 -6.66
CA PHE A 171 -4.43 6.98 -6.90
C PHE A 171 -5.01 5.60 -7.23
N ILE A 172 -6.05 5.14 -6.53
CA ILE A 172 -6.74 3.87 -6.83
C ILE A 172 -7.33 3.89 -8.24
N LEU A 173 -7.90 5.02 -8.69
CA LEU A 173 -8.39 5.13 -10.07
C LEU A 173 -7.27 5.02 -11.11
N ILE A 174 -6.15 5.73 -10.89
CA ILE A 174 -4.97 5.62 -11.76
C ILE A 174 -4.42 4.19 -11.75
N GLN A 175 -4.33 3.58 -10.55
CA GLN A 175 -3.87 2.21 -10.34
C GLN A 175 -4.74 1.22 -11.11
N LEU A 176 -6.07 1.38 -11.07
CA LEU A 176 -7.01 0.56 -11.83
C LEU A 176 -6.77 0.68 -13.34
N VAL A 177 -6.57 1.89 -13.87
CA VAL A 177 -6.29 2.10 -15.30
C VAL A 177 -4.98 1.42 -15.72
N LEU A 178 -3.91 1.60 -14.92
CA LEU A 178 -2.62 0.94 -15.19
C LEU A 178 -2.74 -0.59 -15.14
N LEU A 179 -3.52 -1.12 -14.19
CA LEU A 179 -3.72 -2.55 -14.02
C LEU A 179 -4.55 -3.15 -15.18
N VAL A 180 -5.56 -2.43 -15.67
CA VAL A 180 -6.31 -2.81 -16.89
C VAL A 180 -5.41 -2.84 -18.11
N ASP A 181 -4.58 -1.79 -18.31
CA ASP A 181 -3.65 -1.70 -19.43
C ASP A 181 -2.57 -2.80 -19.38
N PHE A 182 -2.05 -3.06 -18.19
CA PHE A 182 -1.14 -4.18 -17.95
C PHE A 182 -1.79 -5.52 -18.29
N ALA A 183 -3.03 -5.75 -17.86
CA ALA A 183 -3.75 -6.99 -18.15
C ALA A 183 -4.01 -7.17 -19.65
N HIS A 184 -4.34 -6.10 -20.37
CA HIS A 184 -4.47 -6.11 -21.83
C HIS A 184 -3.14 -6.41 -22.53
N SER A 185 -2.06 -5.72 -22.14
CA SER A 185 -0.73 -5.92 -22.71
C SER A 185 -0.20 -7.33 -22.46
N TRP A 186 -0.47 -7.90 -21.28
CA TRP A 186 -0.17 -9.30 -20.99
C TRP A 186 -0.96 -10.24 -21.91
N ASN A 187 -2.28 -10.06 -22.00
CA ASN A 187 -3.13 -10.89 -22.85
C ASN A 187 -2.66 -10.85 -24.31
N GLU A 188 -2.36 -9.65 -24.85
CA GLU A 188 -1.85 -9.48 -26.21
C GLU A 188 -0.50 -10.19 -26.41
N SER A 189 0.44 -10.05 -25.49
CA SER A 189 1.76 -10.70 -25.59
C SER A 189 1.65 -12.23 -25.60
N TRP A 190 0.75 -12.81 -24.81
CA TRP A 190 0.57 -14.26 -24.75
C TRP A 190 -0.21 -14.78 -25.95
N LEU A 191 -1.18 -14.01 -26.44
CA LEU A 191 -1.95 -14.34 -27.64
C LEU A 191 -1.07 -14.31 -28.89
N GLU A 192 -0.21 -13.30 -29.04
CA GLU A 192 0.77 -13.24 -30.14
C GLU A 192 1.73 -14.43 -30.12
N LYS A 193 2.22 -14.83 -28.94
CA LYS A 193 3.08 -16.01 -28.78
C LYS A 193 2.35 -17.34 -29.03
N MET A 194 1.04 -17.37 -28.80
CA MET A 194 0.20 -18.51 -29.15
C MET A 194 0.05 -18.63 -30.68
N GLU A 195 -0.11 -17.51 -31.39
CA GLU A 195 -0.25 -17.49 -32.86
C GLU A 195 1.07 -17.80 -33.59
N THR A 196 2.19 -17.29 -33.07
CA THR A 196 3.51 -17.39 -33.73
C THR A 196 4.38 -18.56 -33.25
N GLY A 197 4.12 -19.09 -32.05
CA GLY A 197 4.95 -20.09 -31.38
C GLY A 197 4.26 -21.45 -31.15
N SER A 198 4.67 -22.16 -30.09
CA SER A 198 4.02 -23.40 -29.65
C SER A 198 2.62 -23.13 -29.11
N SER A 199 1.63 -23.17 -30.01
CA SER A 199 0.24 -22.76 -29.76
C SER A 199 -0.40 -23.44 -28.55
N ARG A 200 -0.11 -24.73 -28.32
CA ARG A 200 -0.71 -25.50 -27.22
C ARG A 200 -0.20 -25.10 -25.84
N CYS A 201 1.08 -24.75 -25.70
CA CYS A 201 1.66 -24.41 -24.39
C CYS A 201 1.19 -23.03 -23.92
N TRP A 202 1.22 -22.02 -24.81
CA TRP A 202 0.74 -20.67 -24.49
C TRP A 202 -0.77 -20.63 -24.26
N TYR A 203 -1.55 -21.40 -25.04
CA TYR A 203 -2.97 -21.57 -24.78
C TYR A 203 -3.23 -22.19 -23.40
N ALA A 204 -2.52 -23.27 -23.05
CA ALA A 204 -2.64 -23.90 -21.74
C ALA A 204 -2.25 -22.94 -20.61
N ALA A 205 -1.17 -22.17 -20.77
CA ALA A 205 -0.74 -21.17 -19.79
C ALA A 205 -1.81 -20.09 -19.57
N LEU A 206 -2.37 -19.52 -20.65
CA LEU A 206 -3.41 -18.50 -20.59
C LEU A 206 -4.66 -19.03 -19.87
N LEU A 207 -5.09 -20.24 -20.21
CA LEU A 207 -6.24 -20.90 -19.56
C LEU A 207 -5.97 -21.14 -18.08
N VAL A 208 -4.80 -21.68 -17.73
CA VAL A 208 -4.43 -21.98 -16.34
C VAL A 208 -4.39 -20.72 -15.48
N VAL A 209 -3.77 -19.63 -15.95
CA VAL A 209 -3.73 -18.37 -15.18
C VAL A 209 -5.13 -17.79 -15.01
N THR A 210 -5.93 -17.79 -16.07
CA THR A 210 -7.32 -17.30 -16.02
C THR A 210 -8.17 -18.11 -15.04
N LEU A 211 -8.03 -19.44 -15.06
CA LEU A 211 -8.76 -20.33 -14.16
C LEU A 211 -8.34 -20.12 -12.70
N ILE A 212 -7.03 -19.98 -12.42
CA ILE A 212 -6.53 -19.70 -11.07
C ILE A 212 -7.10 -18.39 -10.54
N ASN A 213 -7.11 -17.32 -11.35
CA ASN A 213 -7.66 -16.03 -10.92
C ASN A 213 -9.15 -16.10 -10.57
N TYR A 214 -9.95 -16.82 -11.36
CA TYR A 214 -11.37 -17.01 -11.05
C TYR A 214 -11.61 -17.91 -9.84
N ILE A 215 -10.84 -18.99 -9.69
CA ILE A 215 -10.92 -19.84 -8.49
C ILE A 215 -10.59 -19.00 -7.25
N MET A 216 -9.50 -18.23 -7.28
CA MET A 216 -9.10 -17.36 -6.17
C MET A 216 -10.17 -16.30 -5.87
N SER A 217 -10.77 -15.70 -6.90
CA SER A 217 -11.86 -14.73 -6.73
C SER A 217 -13.11 -15.38 -6.12
N PHE A 218 -13.47 -16.59 -6.56
CA PHE A 218 -14.59 -17.33 -6.00
C PHE A 218 -14.34 -17.74 -4.54
N THR A 219 -13.14 -18.22 -4.23
CA THR A 219 -12.75 -18.52 -2.85
C THR A 219 -12.81 -17.26 -1.98
N ALA A 220 -12.33 -16.11 -2.47
CA ALA A 220 -12.42 -14.85 -1.74
C ALA A 220 -13.88 -14.47 -1.42
N VAL A 221 -14.79 -14.59 -2.39
CA VAL A 221 -16.23 -14.38 -2.19
C VAL A 221 -16.80 -15.28 -1.10
N VAL A 222 -16.48 -16.58 -1.13
CA VAL A 222 -16.95 -17.53 -0.11
C VAL A 222 -16.45 -17.12 1.27
N LEU A 223 -15.17 -16.74 1.38
CA LEU A 223 -14.59 -16.24 2.63
C LEU A 223 -15.25 -14.94 3.09
N PHE A 224 -15.63 -14.04 2.17
CA PHE A 224 -16.35 -12.81 2.53
C PHE A 224 -17.70 -13.09 3.16
N PHE A 225 -18.47 -14.03 2.59
CA PHE A 225 -19.75 -14.43 3.19
C PHE A 225 -19.57 -15.12 4.54
N ILE A 226 -18.54 -15.94 4.73
CA ILE A 226 -18.29 -16.65 5.99
C ILE A 226 -17.84 -15.70 7.11
N PHE A 227 -16.92 -14.78 6.83
CA PHE A 227 -16.28 -13.97 7.87
C PHE A 227 -16.88 -12.58 8.06
N TYR A 228 -17.32 -11.93 6.98
CA TYR A 228 -17.79 -10.53 7.03
C TYR A 228 -19.32 -10.40 7.03
N THR A 229 -20.06 -11.52 7.05
CA THR A 229 -21.52 -11.50 7.10
C THR A 229 -22.09 -12.44 8.15
N LYS A 230 -23.27 -12.08 8.68
CA LYS A 230 -24.07 -12.88 9.62
C LYS A 230 -25.48 -13.05 9.07
N PRO A 231 -26.21 -14.14 9.35
CA PRO A 231 -27.58 -14.32 8.87
C PRO A 231 -28.47 -13.14 9.28
N ASP A 232 -28.42 -12.73 10.55
CA ASP A 232 -29.31 -11.71 11.14
C ASP A 232 -28.69 -10.29 11.21
N GLY A 233 -27.63 -9.99 10.44
CA GLY A 233 -26.97 -8.68 10.47
C GLY A 233 -26.09 -8.38 9.25
N CYS A 234 -25.24 -7.35 9.36
CA CYS A 234 -24.23 -6.96 8.36
C CYS A 234 -24.77 -6.74 6.93
N SER A 235 -25.93 -6.10 6.80
CA SER A 235 -26.59 -5.86 5.51
C SER A 235 -25.73 -5.03 4.53
N ILE A 236 -24.89 -4.13 5.05
CA ILE A 236 -24.00 -3.30 4.23
C ILE A 236 -22.91 -4.14 3.55
N ASN A 237 -22.24 -5.04 4.29
CA ASN A 237 -21.24 -5.96 3.75
C ASN A 237 -21.89 -6.91 2.74
N LYS A 238 -23.06 -7.47 3.06
CA LYS A 238 -23.83 -8.33 2.13
C LYS A 238 -24.14 -7.61 0.81
N PHE A 239 -24.54 -6.34 0.87
CA PHE A 239 -24.82 -5.52 -0.30
C PHE A 239 -23.55 -5.32 -1.14
N PHE A 240 -22.45 -4.86 -0.53
CA PHE A 240 -21.20 -4.62 -1.25
C PHE A 240 -20.63 -5.88 -1.89
N ILE A 241 -20.63 -7.01 -1.18
CA ILE A 241 -20.17 -8.29 -1.72
C ILE A 241 -21.03 -8.67 -2.95
N SER A 242 -22.36 -8.69 -2.79
CA SER A 242 -23.27 -9.10 -3.86
C SER A 242 -23.21 -8.17 -5.08
N PHE A 243 -23.14 -6.85 -4.85
CA PHE A 243 -23.08 -5.85 -5.91
C PHE A 243 -21.77 -5.95 -6.71
N ASN A 244 -20.62 -6.07 -6.04
CA ASN A 244 -19.33 -6.22 -6.72
C ASN A 244 -19.24 -7.52 -7.51
N ILE A 245 -19.75 -8.64 -6.97
CA ILE A 245 -19.80 -9.92 -7.71
C ILE A 245 -20.67 -9.79 -8.96
N LEU A 246 -21.85 -9.18 -8.84
CA LEU A 246 -22.75 -8.99 -9.98
C LEU A 246 -22.05 -8.20 -11.10
N ILE A 247 -21.37 -7.10 -10.77
CA ILE A 247 -20.62 -6.31 -11.75
C ILE A 247 -19.48 -7.13 -12.37
N CYS A 248 -18.74 -7.90 -11.57
CA CYS A 248 -17.65 -8.75 -12.07
C CYS A 248 -18.17 -9.85 -13.02
N LEU A 249 -19.33 -10.44 -12.73
CA LEU A 249 -19.98 -11.43 -13.60
C LEU A 249 -20.43 -10.79 -14.92
N VAL A 250 -21.05 -9.61 -14.87
CA VAL A 250 -21.45 -8.86 -16.07
C VAL A 250 -20.22 -8.49 -16.91
N ALA A 251 -19.16 -7.98 -16.29
CA ALA A 251 -17.91 -7.65 -16.99
C ALA A 251 -17.26 -8.89 -17.64
N SER A 252 -17.26 -10.03 -16.94
CA SER A 252 -16.76 -11.30 -17.47
C SER A 252 -17.59 -11.77 -18.67
N PHE A 253 -18.92 -11.69 -18.59
CA PHE A 253 -19.80 -12.05 -19.72
C PHE A 253 -19.60 -11.14 -20.93
N LEU A 254 -19.52 -9.82 -20.70
CA LEU A 254 -19.28 -8.84 -21.76
C LEU A 254 -17.91 -9.05 -22.44
N SER A 255 -16.89 -9.49 -21.71
CA SER A 255 -15.55 -9.75 -22.26
C SER A 255 -15.49 -10.92 -23.27
N VAL A 256 -16.48 -11.82 -23.23
CA VAL A 256 -16.57 -13.00 -24.13
C VAL A 256 -17.60 -12.78 -25.24
N LEU A 257 -18.37 -11.69 -25.21
CA LEU A 257 -19.42 -11.45 -26.18
C LEU A 257 -18.82 -11.26 -27.59
N PRO A 258 -19.27 -12.01 -28.62
CA PRO A 258 -18.70 -11.93 -29.97
C PRO A 258 -18.70 -10.52 -30.55
N LYS A 259 -19.74 -9.73 -30.25
CA LYS A 259 -19.83 -8.32 -30.70
C LYS A 259 -18.74 -7.41 -30.11
N VAL A 260 -18.28 -7.69 -28.89
CA VAL A 260 -17.19 -6.96 -28.26
C VAL A 260 -15.85 -7.44 -28.82
N GLN A 261 -15.70 -8.75 -29.06
CA GLN A 261 -14.49 -9.31 -29.68
C GLN A 261 -14.33 -8.90 -31.16
N GLU A 262 -15.43 -8.71 -31.90
CA GLU A 262 -15.40 -8.19 -33.28
C GLU A 262 -14.86 -6.74 -33.34
N SER A 263 -15.20 -5.91 -32.34
CA SER A 263 -14.74 -4.52 -32.27
C SER A 263 -13.38 -4.36 -31.58
N GLN A 264 -13.04 -5.28 -30.67
CA GLN A 264 -11.75 -5.35 -30.00
C GLN A 264 -11.32 -6.82 -29.88
N THR A 265 -10.63 -7.32 -30.91
CA THR A 265 -10.12 -8.71 -30.99
C THR A 265 -9.14 -9.05 -29.88
N ARG A 266 -8.63 -8.04 -29.18
CA ARG A 266 -7.68 -8.15 -28.06
C ARG A 266 -8.34 -8.30 -26.70
N SER A 267 -9.67 -8.23 -26.62
CA SER A 267 -10.43 -8.48 -25.39
C SER A 267 -10.37 -9.96 -25.04
N GLY A 268 -9.97 -10.30 -23.83
CA GLY A 268 -9.76 -11.68 -23.40
C GLY A 268 -10.23 -11.93 -21.97
N LEU A 269 -10.51 -13.19 -21.68
CA LEU A 269 -10.97 -13.65 -20.36
C LEU A 269 -9.91 -13.44 -19.26
N LEU A 270 -8.62 -13.42 -19.63
CA LEU A 270 -7.53 -13.13 -18.71
C LEU A 270 -7.70 -11.74 -18.07
N GLN A 271 -8.02 -10.73 -18.88
CA GLN A 271 -8.21 -9.36 -18.43
C GLN A 271 -9.35 -9.27 -17.40
N SER A 272 -10.53 -9.80 -17.71
CA SER A 272 -11.68 -9.77 -16.79
C SER A 272 -11.41 -10.57 -15.52
N SER A 273 -10.64 -11.67 -15.58
CA SER A 273 -10.25 -12.43 -14.38
C SER A 273 -9.34 -11.63 -13.43
N ILE A 274 -8.37 -10.88 -13.95
CA ILE A 274 -7.44 -10.06 -13.16
C ILE A 274 -8.18 -8.89 -12.50
N ILE A 275 -9.08 -8.23 -13.24
CA ILE A 275 -9.88 -7.13 -12.70
C ILE A 275 -10.86 -7.63 -11.64
N THR A 276 -11.46 -8.80 -11.84
CA THR A 276 -12.32 -9.44 -10.82
C THR A 276 -11.54 -9.70 -9.53
N LEU A 277 -10.33 -10.25 -9.64
CA LEU A 277 -9.48 -10.51 -8.46
C LEU A 277 -9.10 -9.22 -7.72
N TYR A 278 -8.72 -8.17 -8.46
CA TYR A 278 -8.43 -6.86 -7.87
C TYR A 278 -9.66 -6.23 -7.19
N THR A 279 -10.86 -6.44 -7.76
CA THR A 279 -12.12 -5.97 -7.18
C THR A 279 -12.42 -6.70 -5.88
N MET A 280 -12.18 -8.01 -5.80
CA MET A 280 -12.27 -8.76 -4.54
C MET A 280 -11.27 -8.26 -3.50
N TYR A 281 -10.04 -7.94 -3.90
CA TYR A 281 -9.04 -7.32 -3.02
C TYR A 281 -9.52 -5.97 -2.46
N LEU A 282 -10.01 -5.06 -3.30
CA LEU A 282 -10.55 -3.78 -2.85
C LEU A 282 -11.78 -3.94 -1.95
N THR A 283 -12.64 -4.91 -2.27
CA THR A 283 -13.83 -5.23 -1.45
C THR A 283 -13.42 -5.71 -0.06
N CYS A 284 -12.44 -6.63 0.02
CA CYS A 284 -11.84 -7.08 1.29
C CYS A 284 -11.28 -5.87 2.06
N SER A 285 -10.47 -5.06 1.39
CA SER A 285 -9.84 -3.89 2.00
C SER A 285 -10.85 -2.88 2.55
N ALA A 286 -12.01 -2.71 1.91
CA ALA A 286 -13.07 -1.84 2.41
C ALA A 286 -13.74 -2.45 3.65
N MET A 287 -14.10 -3.74 3.60
CA MET A 287 -14.81 -4.42 4.69
C MET A 287 -13.94 -4.60 5.95
N SER A 288 -12.63 -4.78 5.81
CA SER A 288 -11.70 -4.85 6.95
C SER A 288 -11.60 -3.53 7.73
N ASN A 289 -12.13 -2.43 7.18
CA ASN A 289 -12.23 -1.13 7.83
C ASN A 289 -13.65 -0.81 8.32
N GLU A 290 -14.58 -1.78 8.29
CA GLU A 290 -15.90 -1.63 8.89
C GLU A 290 -15.77 -1.43 10.41
N PRO A 291 -16.35 -0.36 11.00
CA PRO A 291 -16.22 -0.06 12.42
C PRO A 291 -16.96 -1.06 13.32
N ASP A 292 -18.01 -1.70 12.80
CA ASP A 292 -18.75 -2.72 13.53
C ASP A 292 -17.95 -4.03 13.64
N ARG A 293 -17.54 -4.35 14.87
CA ARG A 293 -16.72 -5.53 15.20
C ARG A 293 -17.50 -6.84 15.06
N GLU A 294 -18.83 -6.81 15.07
CA GLU A 294 -19.63 -8.01 14.81
C GLU A 294 -19.53 -8.43 13.34
N CYS A 295 -19.40 -7.45 12.45
CA CYS A 295 -19.26 -7.61 11.01
C CYS A 295 -17.80 -7.66 10.52
N ASN A 296 -16.84 -7.35 11.41
CA ASN A 296 -15.41 -7.37 11.15
C ASN A 296 -14.68 -8.10 12.29
N PRO A 297 -14.74 -9.45 12.34
CA PRO A 297 -14.03 -10.21 13.36
C PRO A 297 -12.52 -10.10 13.11
N SER A 298 -11.79 -9.61 14.12
CA SER A 298 -10.32 -9.63 14.10
C SER A 298 -9.79 -11.07 13.92
N LEU A 299 -8.61 -11.19 13.31
CA LEU A 299 -7.92 -12.47 13.11
C LEU A 299 -7.79 -13.28 14.43
N LEU A 300 -7.64 -12.58 15.56
CA LEU A 300 -7.59 -13.17 16.89
C LEU A 300 -8.94 -13.74 17.35
N SER A 301 -10.04 -13.01 17.16
CA SER A 301 -11.39 -13.53 17.41
C SER A 301 -11.76 -14.71 16.50
N LEU A 302 -11.19 -14.76 15.30
CA LEU A 302 -11.40 -15.80 14.30
C LEU A 302 -10.66 -17.10 14.69
N PHE A 303 -9.40 -16.99 15.13
CA PHE A 303 -8.69 -18.13 15.74
C PHE A 303 -9.35 -18.63 17.03
N GLN A 304 -9.86 -17.71 17.85
CA GLN A 304 -10.56 -18.07 19.09
C GLN A 304 -11.92 -18.74 18.80
N GLN A 305 -12.62 -18.35 17.74
CA GLN A 305 -13.83 -19.05 17.25
C GLN A 305 -13.53 -20.46 16.72
N ILE A 306 -12.39 -20.66 16.03
CA ILE A 306 -11.98 -21.99 15.54
C ILE A 306 -11.49 -22.88 16.69
N ALA A 307 -10.89 -22.29 17.73
CA ALA A 307 -10.32 -23.02 18.87
C ALA A 307 -11.33 -23.41 19.96
N VAL A 308 -12.56 -22.87 19.95
CA VAL A 308 -13.62 -23.30 20.88
C VAL A 308 -14.39 -24.48 20.26
N PRO A 309 -14.31 -25.69 20.83
CA PRO A 309 -15.15 -26.79 20.38
C PRO A 309 -16.60 -26.48 20.71
N THR A 310 -17.47 -26.55 19.72
CA THR A 310 -18.93 -26.62 19.88
C THR A 310 -19.29 -27.71 20.89
N LEU A 311 -19.69 -27.32 22.09
CA LEU A 311 -20.50 -28.14 22.98
C LEU A 311 -21.82 -27.40 23.24
N ALA A 312 -22.90 -28.13 23.04
CA ALA A 312 -24.31 -27.72 23.06
C ALA A 312 -24.74 -27.03 24.38
N PRO A 313 -25.87 -26.31 24.40
CA PRO A 313 -26.28 -25.54 25.57
C PRO A 313 -26.77 -26.48 26.67
N LEU A 314 -26.25 -26.31 27.90
CA LEU A 314 -26.89 -26.84 29.09
C LEU A 314 -27.47 -25.70 29.91
N GLU A 315 -28.74 -25.87 30.23
CA GLU A 315 -29.57 -25.01 31.05
C GLU A 315 -28.99 -24.76 32.44
N MET A 316 -29.26 -23.54 32.91
CA MET A 316 -29.52 -23.09 34.29
C MET A 316 -29.15 -24.04 35.45
N GLU A 317 -28.11 -23.69 36.21
CA GLU A 317 -28.17 -23.79 37.68
C GLU A 317 -27.37 -22.67 38.35
N ASN A 318 -28.04 -22.02 39.29
CA ASN A 318 -27.60 -20.87 40.06
C ASN A 318 -26.90 -21.38 41.32
N GLN A 319 -25.57 -21.28 41.45
CA GLN A 319 -24.92 -21.36 42.76
C GLN A 319 -23.52 -20.77 42.80
N THR A 320 -23.38 -19.84 43.75
CA THR A 320 -22.20 -19.21 44.30
C THR A 320 -21.03 -20.17 44.56
N ALA A 321 -19.87 -19.88 43.97
CA ALA A 321 -18.57 -20.34 44.46
C ALA A 321 -17.62 -19.14 44.59
N VAL A 322 -17.46 -18.67 45.83
CA VAL A 322 -16.41 -17.76 46.26
C VAL A 322 -15.09 -18.53 46.20
N LEU A 323 -14.16 -18.15 45.34
CA LEU A 323 -12.79 -18.65 45.35
C LEU A 323 -11.88 -17.61 46.01
N ILE A 324 -11.23 -18.04 47.09
CA ILE A 324 -10.36 -17.24 47.95
C ILE A 324 -9.09 -16.84 47.19
N LEU A 325 -8.82 -15.53 47.11
CA LEU A 325 -7.56 -14.97 46.61
C LEU A 325 -6.45 -15.17 47.65
N GLY A 326 -5.42 -15.96 47.30
CA GLY A 326 -4.12 -15.87 47.96
C GLY A 326 -3.33 -14.68 47.40
N PRO A 327 -2.48 -14.01 48.21
CA PRO A 327 -1.56 -13.01 47.68
C PRO A 327 -0.56 -13.75 46.78
N ASP A 328 -0.09 -13.12 45.72
CA ASP A 328 0.90 -13.64 44.74
C ASP A 328 0.32 -14.34 43.50
N THR A 329 -0.87 -13.92 43.06
CA THR A 329 -1.26 -14.12 41.66
C THR A 329 -1.17 -12.77 40.95
N GLU A 330 -0.13 -12.59 40.13
CA GLU A 330 -0.13 -11.52 39.14
C GLU A 330 -1.45 -11.63 38.37
N GLU A 331 -2.25 -10.57 38.39
CA GLU A 331 -3.30 -10.40 37.39
C GLU A 331 -2.65 -10.66 36.04
N PRO A 332 -3.24 -11.47 35.14
CA PRO A 332 -2.76 -11.51 33.78
C PRO A 332 -3.02 -10.11 33.25
N VAL A 333 -2.00 -9.25 33.33
CA VAL A 333 -1.92 -7.99 32.63
C VAL A 333 -2.26 -8.38 31.21
N LEU A 334 -3.44 -7.95 30.77
CA LEU A 334 -3.84 -8.01 29.39
C LEU A 334 -2.92 -7.02 28.67
N THR A 335 -1.65 -7.40 28.49
CA THR A 335 -0.77 -6.79 27.51
C THR A 335 -1.54 -6.90 26.22
N SER A 336 -2.06 -5.74 25.79
CA SER A 336 -2.68 -5.51 24.50
C SER A 336 -1.98 -6.40 23.48
N PRO A 337 -2.69 -7.34 22.82
CA PRO A 337 -2.04 -8.21 21.86
C PRO A 337 -1.49 -7.29 20.79
N TYR A 338 -0.17 -7.23 20.69
CA TYR A 338 0.59 -6.54 19.66
C TYR A 338 -0.21 -6.56 18.35
N LEU A 339 -0.73 -5.39 17.95
CA LEU A 339 -1.36 -5.23 16.65
C LEU A 339 -0.34 -5.76 15.64
N PRO A 340 -0.64 -6.79 14.82
CA PRO A 340 0.35 -7.33 13.89
C PRO A 340 0.87 -6.18 13.02
N TRP A 341 2.18 -5.93 13.12
CA TRP A 341 2.88 -4.81 12.48
C TRP A 341 2.67 -4.77 10.96
N TRP A 342 2.41 -5.93 10.34
CA TRP A 342 1.89 -6.05 8.97
C TRP A 342 0.77 -7.08 8.91
N ASP A 343 -0.31 -6.71 8.24
CA ASP A 343 -1.33 -7.65 7.81
C ASP A 343 -1.11 -8.03 6.33
N ALA A 344 -1.57 -9.22 5.93
CA ALA A 344 -1.44 -9.74 4.57
C ALA A 344 -2.01 -8.75 3.54
N GLN A 345 -3.09 -8.04 3.89
CA GLN A 345 -3.67 -6.98 3.07
C GLN A 345 -2.67 -5.87 2.75
N SER A 346 -1.91 -5.40 3.75
CA SER A 346 -0.91 -4.34 3.55
C SER A 346 0.24 -4.80 2.65
N ILE A 347 0.66 -6.07 2.79
CA ILE A 347 1.70 -6.68 1.93
C ILE A 347 1.22 -6.74 0.48
N VAL A 348 0.01 -7.24 0.25
CA VAL A 348 -0.56 -7.34 -1.10
C VAL A 348 -0.75 -5.95 -1.70
N GLY A 349 -1.26 -4.99 -0.94
CA GLY A 349 -1.39 -3.60 -1.37
C GLY A 349 -0.07 -2.96 -1.78
N LEU A 350 0.98 -3.17 -0.99
CA LEU A 350 2.33 -2.69 -1.33
C LEU A 350 2.85 -3.37 -2.60
N ALA A 351 2.64 -4.67 -2.78
CA ALA A 351 3.08 -5.38 -3.98
C ALA A 351 2.40 -4.84 -5.25
N ILE A 352 1.08 -4.60 -5.20
CA ILE A 352 0.34 -4.01 -6.33
C ILE A 352 0.82 -2.57 -6.57
N PHE A 353 1.04 -1.78 -5.51
CA PHE A 353 1.60 -0.44 -5.61
C PHE A 353 2.94 -0.43 -6.36
N VAL A 354 3.89 -1.28 -5.93
CA VAL A 354 5.22 -1.38 -6.56
C VAL A 354 5.10 -1.81 -8.02
N LEU A 355 4.26 -2.80 -8.32
CA LEU A 355 4.06 -3.28 -9.70
C LEU A 355 3.54 -2.16 -10.60
N CYS A 356 2.54 -1.39 -10.15
CA CYS A 356 2.01 -0.26 -10.91
C CYS A 356 3.04 0.86 -11.12
N ILE A 357 3.86 1.17 -10.12
CA ILE A 357 4.94 2.17 -10.24
C ILE A 357 6.03 1.74 -11.22
N LEU A 358 6.36 0.45 -11.27
CA LEU A 358 7.33 -0.09 -12.21
C LEU A 358 6.78 -0.18 -13.64
N TYR A 359 5.45 -0.31 -13.79
CA TYR A 359 4.78 -0.36 -15.08
C TYR A 359 4.58 1.03 -15.71
N SER A 360 4.29 2.06 -14.90
CA SER A 360 4.11 3.45 -15.36
C SER A 360 5.39 4.08 -15.90
#